data_AF-A0A7Y6NB14-F1
#
_entry.id   AF-A0A7Y6NB14-F1
#
_cell.length_a   1.000
_cell.length_b   1.000
_cell.length_c   1.000
_cell.angle_alpha   90.00
_cell.angle_beta   90.00
_cell.angle_gamma   90.00
#
_symmetry.space_group_name_H-M   'P 1'
#
loop_
_entity.id
_entity.type
_entity.pdbx_description
1 polymer ?
#
loop_
_entity_poly.entity_id
_entity_poly.type
_entity_poly.pdbx_seq_one_letter_code
_entity_poly.pdbx_strand_id
1 'polypeptide(L)'
;MFGFLKKSPPAEKPDAEQQDQQAQASREKITELENKLAANPRDGETQKQLMLEYNRALSLFAKSRRYRNEIDALFVKIDELRNVVRQSI
;
A
#
# COMPACT_ATOMS: atom_id res chain seq x y z
N MET A 1 12.84 -51.74 -11.16
CA MET A 1 13.90 -50.81 -10.72
C MET A 1 13.41 -49.38 -10.93
N PHE A 2 13.61 -48.53 -9.92
CA PHE A 2 13.83 -47.07 -9.93
C PHE A 2 13.49 -46.33 -11.24
N GLY A 3 12.58 -45.35 -11.32
CA GLY A 3 12.30 -44.27 -10.37
C GLY A 3 12.72 -42.95 -11.03
N PHE A 4 11.80 -42.20 -11.62
CA PHE A 4 12.03 -40.81 -12.02
C PHE A 4 10.85 -39.92 -11.62
N LEU A 5 10.98 -39.44 -10.39
CA LEU A 5 10.65 -38.12 -9.86
C LEU A 5 9.41 -37.40 -10.40
N LYS A 6 8.41 -37.32 -9.51
CA LYS A 6 7.61 -36.13 -9.20
C LYS A 6 8.21 -34.83 -9.79
N LYS A 7 7.53 -34.25 -10.78
CA LYS A 7 7.46 -32.80 -10.94
C LYS A 7 6.03 -32.36 -10.67
N SER A 8 5.71 -32.30 -9.37
CA SER A 8 4.67 -31.37 -8.93
C SER A 8 5.14 -29.97 -9.34
N PRO A 9 4.32 -29.14 -10.03
CA PRO A 9 4.66 -27.73 -10.16
C PRO A 9 4.85 -27.18 -8.74
N PRO A 10 5.87 -26.35 -8.49
CA PRO A 10 6.05 -25.76 -7.19
C PRO A 10 4.76 -24.99 -6.86
N ALA A 11 4.13 -25.36 -5.75
CA ALA A 11 3.06 -24.59 -5.15
C ALA A 11 3.66 -23.26 -4.67
N GLU A 12 3.86 -22.30 -5.57
CA GLU A 12 4.47 -21.01 -5.28
C GLU A 12 3.42 -19.90 -5.30
N LYS A 13 2.80 -19.72 -4.12
CA LYS A 13 2.35 -18.45 -3.53
C LYS A 13 1.35 -17.59 -4.35
N PRO A 14 0.10 -18.05 -4.56
CA PRO A 14 -0.97 -17.18 -5.06
C PRO A 14 -1.18 -15.92 -4.20
N ASP A 15 -0.86 -15.97 -2.90
CA ASP A 15 -1.01 -14.83 -2.00
C ASP A 15 -0.05 -13.67 -2.30
N ALA A 16 1.17 -13.94 -2.78
CA ALA A 16 2.18 -12.89 -2.93
C ALA A 16 1.88 -11.98 -4.14
N GLU A 17 1.49 -12.55 -5.27
CA GLU A 17 1.11 -11.77 -6.46
C GLU A 17 -0.19 -11.00 -6.25
N GLN A 18 -1.18 -11.61 -5.58
CA GLN A 18 -2.42 -10.90 -5.23
C GLN A 18 -2.18 -9.77 -4.22
N GLN A 19 -1.29 -9.97 -3.24
CA GLN A 19 -0.89 -8.92 -2.31
C GLN A 19 -0.14 -7.80 -3.03
N ASP A 20 0.73 -8.15 -3.97
CA ASP A 20 1.47 -7.17 -4.76
C ASP A 20 0.54 -6.34 -5.66
N GLN A 21 -0.48 -6.97 -6.29
CA GLN A 21 -1.51 -6.27 -7.05
C GLN A 21 -2.37 -5.36 -6.17
N GLN A 22 -2.78 -5.83 -4.99
CA GLN A 22 -3.55 -5.02 -4.03
C GLN A 22 -2.72 -3.84 -3.51
N ALA A 23 -1.44 -4.07 -3.22
CA ALA A 23 -0.50 -3.03 -2.81
C ALA A 23 -0.40 -1.94 -3.89
N GLN A 24 -0.27 -2.34 -5.16
CA GLN A 24 -0.19 -1.42 -6.27
C GLN A 24 -1.50 -0.64 -6.49
N ALA A 25 -2.65 -1.29 -6.43
CA ALA A 25 -3.95 -0.63 -6.50
C ALA A 25 -4.15 0.38 -5.35
N SER A 26 -3.74 0.03 -4.13
CA SER A 26 -3.75 0.96 -3.00
C SER A 26 -2.82 2.16 -3.23
N ARG A 27 -1.64 1.95 -3.83
CA ARG A 27 -0.69 3.03 -4.14
C ARG A 27 -1.23 4.01 -5.20
N GLU A 28 -1.86 3.50 -6.24
CA GLU A 28 -2.50 4.33 -7.26
C GLU A 28 -3.61 5.18 -6.64
N LYS A 29 -4.45 4.56 -5.81
CA LYS A 29 -5.54 5.25 -5.13
C LYS A 29 -5.05 6.30 -4.12
N ILE A 30 -3.97 6.01 -3.41
CA ILE A 30 -3.26 7.00 -2.57
C ILE A 30 -2.81 8.18 -3.42
N THR A 31 -2.21 7.93 -4.59
CA THR A 31 -1.73 8.99 -5.48
C THR A 31 -2.87 9.86 -6.00
N GLU A 32 -4.02 9.27 -6.34
CA GLU A 32 -5.22 10.02 -6.71
C GLU A 32 -5.74 10.89 -5.57
N LEU A 33 -5.81 10.34 -4.36
CA LEU A 33 -6.25 11.06 -3.17
C LEU A 33 -5.25 12.16 -2.77
N GLU A 34 -3.94 11.92 -2.91
CA GLU A 34 -2.88 12.93 -2.75
C GLU A 34 -3.08 14.08 -3.74
N ASN A 35 -3.36 13.78 -5.01
CA ASN A 35 -3.61 14.81 -6.03
C ASN A 35 -4.88 15.63 -5.72
N LYS A 36 -5.95 14.98 -5.25
CA LYS A 36 -7.17 15.67 -4.77
C LYS A 36 -6.87 16.56 -3.57
N LEU A 37 -6.07 16.06 -2.64
CA LEU A 37 -5.64 16.80 -1.47
C LEU A 37 -4.73 17.98 -1.83
N ALA A 38 -3.87 17.84 -2.84
CA ALA A 38 -3.06 18.94 -3.36
C ALA A 38 -3.92 20.05 -3.96
N ALA A 39 -5.03 19.69 -4.62
CA ALA A 39 -6.01 20.66 -5.12
C ALA A 39 -6.83 21.31 -4.00
N ASN A 40 -7.18 20.56 -2.95
CA ASN A 40 -7.90 21.07 -1.79
C ASN A 40 -7.33 20.55 -0.45
N PRO A 41 -6.26 21.16 0.07
CA PRO A 41 -5.56 20.66 1.25
C PRO A 41 -6.36 20.81 2.55
N ARG A 42 -7.47 21.56 2.53
CA ARG A 42 -8.38 21.73 3.67
C ARG A 42 -9.59 20.80 3.64
N ASP A 43 -9.66 19.89 2.66
CA ASP A 43 -10.72 18.90 2.59
C ASP A 43 -10.50 17.79 3.64
N GLY A 44 -11.16 17.95 4.79
CA GLY A 44 -11.11 16.98 5.88
C GLY A 44 -11.65 15.59 5.53
N GLU A 45 -12.50 15.47 4.51
CA GLU A 45 -13.01 14.17 4.05
C GLU A 45 -11.94 13.44 3.22
N THR A 46 -11.33 14.12 2.25
CA THR A 46 -10.22 13.59 1.46
C THR A 46 -9.03 13.22 2.36
N GLN A 47 -8.72 14.05 3.36
CA GLN A 47 -7.71 13.76 4.38
C GLN A 47 -7.98 12.44 5.11
N LYS A 48 -9.21 12.22 5.59
CA LYS A 48 -9.60 10.99 6.30
C LYS A 48 -9.55 9.76 5.37
N GLN A 49 -10.05 9.89 4.15
CA GLN A 49 -9.98 8.81 3.15
C GLN A 49 -8.53 8.43 2.85
N LEU A 50 -7.65 9.42 2.68
CA LEU A 50 -6.24 9.21 2.40
C LEU A 50 -5.54 8.53 3.58
N MET A 51 -5.84 8.92 4.83
CA MET A 51 -5.34 8.23 6.03
C MET A 51 -5.77 6.75 6.11
N LEU A 52 -7.03 6.45 5.77
CA LEU A 52 -7.54 5.08 5.77
C LEU A 52 -6.82 4.22 4.72
N GLU A 53 -6.67 4.73 3.49
CA GLU A 53 -5.98 3.96 2.44
C GLU A 53 -4.49 3.83 2.67
N TYR A 54 -3.85 4.81 3.29
CA TYR A 54 -2.48 4.65 3.77
C TYR A 54 -2.33 3.52 4.80
N ASN A 55 -3.25 3.42 5.76
CA ASN A 55 -3.20 2.35 6.78
C ASN A 55 -3.41 0.97 6.14
N ARG A 56 -4.30 0.90 5.14
CA ARG A 56 -4.52 -0.29 4.32
C ARG A 56 -3.27 -0.67 3.52
N ALA A 57 -2.65 0.29 2.84
CA ALA A 57 -1.41 0.09 2.10
C ALA A 57 -0.29 -0.38 3.02
N LEU A 58 -0.10 0.23 4.19
CA LEU A 58 0.86 -0.21 5.21
C LEU A 58 0.68 -1.68 5.59
N SER A 59 -0.56 -2.09 5.85
CA SER A 59 -0.87 -3.48 6.20
C SER A 59 -0.60 -4.47 5.06
N LEU A 60 -0.81 -4.06 3.81
CA LEU A 60 -0.50 -4.86 2.62
C LEU A 60 1.01 -4.94 2.36
N PHE A 61 1.70 -3.82 2.50
CA PHE A 61 3.14 -3.70 2.24
C PHE A 61 3.94 -4.42 3.34
N ALA A 62 3.46 -4.42 4.59
CA ALA A 62 4.07 -5.20 5.67
C ALA A 62 4.04 -6.71 5.41
N LYS A 63 2.99 -7.20 4.73
CA LYS A 63 2.83 -8.61 4.34
C LYS A 63 3.70 -8.97 3.13
N SER A 64 3.89 -8.05 2.18
CA SER A 64 4.76 -8.29 1.03
C SER A 64 6.22 -7.93 1.31
N ARG A 65 7.13 -8.91 1.21
CA ARG A 65 8.58 -8.67 1.40
C ARG A 65 9.16 -7.68 0.38
N ARG A 66 8.54 -7.56 -0.80
CA ARG A 66 9.00 -6.68 -1.89
C ARG A 66 8.73 -5.20 -1.62
N TYR A 67 7.62 -4.93 -0.94
CA TYR A 67 7.17 -3.57 -0.63
C TYR A 67 7.64 -3.05 0.73
N ARG A 68 8.37 -3.86 1.52
CA ARG A 68 8.92 -3.41 2.82
C ARG A 68 9.80 -2.17 2.71
N ASN A 69 10.58 -2.04 1.64
CA ASN A 69 11.40 -0.84 1.43
C ASN A 69 10.57 0.40 1.07
N GLU A 70 9.35 0.21 0.57
CA GLU A 70 8.43 1.32 0.26
C GLU A 70 7.60 1.76 1.47
N ILE A 71 7.58 0.95 2.55
CA ILE A 71 6.88 1.30 3.81
C ILE A 71 7.43 2.59 4.40
N ASP A 72 8.75 2.77 4.40
CA ASP A 72 9.38 3.97 4.97
C ASP A 72 8.97 5.23 4.20
N ALA A 73 8.95 5.17 2.86
CA ALA A 73 8.49 6.27 2.02
C ALA A 73 7.00 6.57 2.23
N LEU A 74 6.18 5.54 2.44
CA LEU A 74 4.78 5.67 2.82
C LEU A 74 4.60 6.38 4.17
N PHE A 75 5.41 6.04 5.17
CA PHE A 75 5.34 6.67 6.49
C PHE A 75 5.63 8.17 6.43
N VAL A 76 6.61 8.60 5.64
CA VAL A 76 6.90 10.03 5.45
C VAL A 76 5.68 10.75 4.87
N LYS A 77 5.08 10.20 3.81
CA LYS A 77 3.89 10.79 3.19
C LYS A 77 2.68 10.84 4.13
N ILE A 78 2.49 9.79 4.96
CA ILE A 78 1.46 9.77 6.01
C ILE A 78 1.70 10.87 7.04
N ASP A 79 2.95 11.07 7.44
CA ASP A 79 3.29 12.08 8.44
C ASP A 79 3.13 13.50 7.89
N GLU A 80 3.52 13.71 6.63
CA GLU A 80 3.26 14.95 5.90
C GLU A 80 1.76 15.24 5.84
N LEU A 81 0.95 14.25 5.43
CA LEU A 81 -0.51 14.38 5.44
C LEU A 81 -1.03 14.73 6.84
N ARG A 82 -0.55 14.01 7.86
CA ARG A 82 -0.95 14.23 9.25
C ARG A 82 -0.61 15.64 9.72
N ASN A 83 0.53 16.19 9.30
CA ASN A 83 0.93 17.56 9.61
C ASN A 83 0.01 18.58 8.92
N VAL A 84 -0.39 18.34 7.67
CA VAL A 84 -1.38 19.17 6.96
C VAL A 84 -2.73 19.12 7.66
N VAL A 85 -3.21 17.93 8.04
CA VAL A 85 -4.45 17.73 8.80
C VAL A 85 -4.39 18.50 10.12
N ARG A 86 -3.29 18.36 10.88
CA ARG A 86 -3.11 19.01 12.19
C ARG A 86 -3.10 20.53 12.09
N GLN A 87 -2.55 21.10 11.02
CA GLN A 87 -2.56 22.55 10.78
C GLN A 87 -3.92 23.08 10.36
N SER A 88 -4.84 22.21 9.92
CA SER A 88 -6.15 22.60 9.42
C SER A 88 -7.28 22.49 10.45
N ILE A 89 -6.97 22.07 11.70
CA ILE A 89 -7.88 22.01 12.87
C ILE A 89 -7.83 23.33 13.65
#